data_AF-A0A959QCG1-F1
#
_entry.id   AF-A0A959QCG1-F1
#
_cell.length_a   1.000
_cell.length_b   1.000
_cell.length_c   1.000
_cell.angle_alpha   90.00
_cell.angle_beta   90.00
_cell.angle_gamma   90.00
#
_symmetry.space_group_name_H-M   'P 1'
#
loop_
_entity.id
_entity.type
_entity.pdbx_description
1 polymer ?
#
loop_
_entity_poly.entity_id
_entity_poly.type
_entity_poly.pdbx_seq_one_letter_code
_entity_poly.pdbx_strand_id
1 'polypeptide(L)' 'GDGRPDLYLGGAKGQPGSLLLQDATGNFVPAQQELWETDRTSEDVDCRFFDADGDGRPDLYVVSGGNEFSRSSDALF' A
#
# COMPACT_ATOMS: atom_id res chain seq x y z
N GLY A 1 14.16 -3.25 -6.47
CA GLY A 1 13.27 -2.72 -7.52
C GLY A 1 13.94 -2.82 -8.87
N ASP A 2 13.26 -2.36 -9.91
CA ASP A 2 13.73 -2.34 -11.30
C ASP A 2 14.29 -0.97 -11.73
N GLY A 3 14.37 -0.03 -10.78
CA GLY A 3 14.86 1.34 -10.98
C GLY A 3 13.83 2.30 -11.56
N ARG A 4 12.58 1.85 -11.77
CA ARG A 4 11.48 2.70 -12.23
C ARG A 4 10.65 3.19 -11.04
N PRO A 5 10.04 4.39 -11.12
CA PRO A 5 9.11 4.85 -10.10
C PRO A 5 7.80 4.05 -10.12
N ASP A 6 7.47 3.45 -8.99
CA ASP A 6 6.17 2.82 -8.75
C ASP A 6 5.22 3.79 -8.02
N LEU A 7 3.91 3.52 -8.08
CA LEU A 7 2.89 4.36 -7.44
C LEU A 7 2.07 3.52 -6.45
N TYR A 8 1.82 4.07 -5.26
CA TYR A 8 0.81 3.57 -4.36
C TYR A 8 -0.34 4.57 -4.25
N LEU A 9 -1.57 4.07 -4.38
CA LEU A 9 -2.80 4.82 -4.20
C LEU A 9 -3.48 4.27 -2.93
N GLY A 10 -3.58 5.10 -1.90
CA GLY A 10 -4.24 4.72 -0.64
C GLY A 10 -5.74 4.50 -0.81
N GLY A 11 -6.26 3.56 -0.03
CA GLY A 11 -7.68 3.22 0.07
C GLY A 11 -8.38 3.91 1.23
N ALA A 12 -9.70 4.07 1.11
CA ALA A 12 -10.57 4.46 2.21
C ALA A 12 -11.35 3.24 2.72
N LYS A 13 -12.13 3.38 3.79
CA LYS A 13 -12.90 2.26 4.35
C LYS A 13 -13.80 1.62 3.29
N GLY A 14 -13.61 0.32 3.09
CA GLY A 14 -14.32 -0.46 2.08
C GLY A 14 -13.81 -0.26 0.65
N GLN A 15 -12.66 0.40 0.46
CA GLN A 15 -12.00 0.62 -0.83
C GLN A 15 -10.54 0.19 -0.69
N PRO A 16 -10.11 -0.89 -1.37
CA PRO A 16 -8.72 -1.33 -1.27
C PRO A 16 -7.77 -0.28 -1.84
N GLY A 17 -6.58 -0.16 -1.24
CA GLY A 17 -5.46 0.53 -1.87
C GLY A 17 -5.02 -0.13 -3.18
N SER A 18 -4.06 0.45 -3.88
CA SER A 18 -3.52 -0.10 -5.12
C SER A 18 -2.05 0.24 -5.31
N LEU A 19 -1.21 -0.78 -5.35
CA LEU A 19 0.16 -0.68 -5.84
C LEU A 19 0.18 -0.86 -7.36
N LEU A 20 0.79 0.09 -8.06
CA LEU A 20 0.95 0.13 -9.50
C LEU A 20 2.44 0.12 -9.85
N LEU A 21 2.89 -0.93 -10.53
CA LEU A 21 4.26 -1.06 -10.98
C LEU A 21 4.42 -0.53 -12.40
N GLN A 22 5.48 0.24 -12.63
CA GLN A 22 5.75 0.79 -13.96
C GLN A 22 6.50 -0.21 -14.85
N ASP A 23 5.98 -0.47 -16.05
CA ASP A 23 6.67 -1.28 -17.05
C ASP A 23 7.70 -0.45 -17.85
N ALA A 24 8.52 -1.14 -18.66
CA ALA A 24 9.56 -0.49 -19.46
C ALA A 24 9.03 0.46 -20.55
N THR A 25 7.72 0.43 -20.84
CA THR A 25 7.04 1.28 -21.82
C THR A 25 6.31 2.46 -21.17
N GLY A 26 6.32 2.55 -19.84
CA GLY A 26 5.68 3.60 -19.07
C GLY A 26 4.23 3.32 -18.69
N ASN A 27 3.70 2.12 -18.96
CA ASN A 27 2.38 1.74 -18.45
C ASN A 27 2.48 1.32 -16.99
N PHE A 28 1.33 1.38 -16.30
CA PHE A 28 1.20 0.97 -14.92
C PHE A 28 0.34 -0.30 -14.83
N VAL A 29 0.85 -1.31 -14.13
CA VAL A 29 0.17 -2.58 -13.92
C VAL A 29 -0.08 -2.78 -12.42
N PRO A 30 -1.32 -3.11 -12.01
CA PRO A 30 -1.60 -3.38 -10.61
C PRO A 30 -0.87 -4.62 -10.12
N ALA A 31 -0.37 -4.56 -8.90
CA ALA A 31 0.35 -5.64 -8.23
C ALA A 31 -0.25 -5.94 -6.85
N GLN A 32 -0.16 -7.20 -6.43
CA GLN A 32 -0.58 -7.68 -5.11
C GLN A 32 -2.06 -7.37 -4.78
N GLN A 33 -2.94 -7.48 -5.78
CA GLN A 33 -4.37 -7.15 -5.68
C GLN A 33 -5.07 -7.84 -4.50
N GLU A 34 -4.74 -9.12 -4.24
CA GLU A 34 -5.31 -9.89 -3.12
C GLU A 34 -4.90 -9.34 -1.74
N LEU A 35 -3.68 -8.81 -1.61
CA LEU A 35 -3.20 -8.19 -0.37
C LEU A 35 -4.04 -6.94 -0.06
N TRP A 36 -4.17 -6.05 -1.03
CA TRP A 36 -4.93 -4.80 -0.86
C TRP A 36 -6.42 -5.04 -0.66
N GLU A 37 -6.97 -6.07 -1.31
CA GLU A 37 -8.36 -6.48 -1.13
C GLU A 37 -8.63 -7.01 0.28
N THR A 38 -7.65 -7.71 0.88
CA THR A 38 -7.74 -8.16 2.28
C THR A 38 -7.74 -6.97 3.26
N ASP A 39 -6.95 -5.93 2.94
CA ASP A 39 -6.83 -4.70 3.74
C ASP A 39 -7.95 -3.67 3.47
N ARG A 40 -8.95 -4.00 2.62
CA ARG A 40 -9.97 -3.04 2.16
C ARG A 40 -10.78 -2.36 3.27
N THR A 41 -10.76 -2.88 4.50
CA THR A 41 -11.50 -2.30 5.64
C THR A 41 -10.74 -1.18 6.34
N SER A 42 -9.45 -1.05 6.05
CA SER A 42 -8.55 -0.03 6.58
C SER A 42 -8.70 1.29 5.82
N GLU A 43 -8.31 2.38 6.48
CA GLU A 43 -8.23 3.72 5.88
C GLU A 43 -6.78 4.15 5.85
N ASP A 44 -6.20 4.29 4.66
CA ASP A 44 -4.80 4.66 4.51
C ASP A 44 -4.61 6.16 4.69
N VAL A 45 -3.78 6.54 5.66
CA VAL A 45 -3.56 7.95 6.05
C VAL A 45 -2.17 8.46 5.68
N ASP A 46 -1.18 7.57 5.55
CA ASP A 46 0.16 7.92 5.08
C ASP A 46 0.85 6.69 4.45
N CYS A 47 1.87 6.91 3.63
CA CYS A 47 2.70 5.84 3.09
C CYS A 47 4.13 6.30 2.77
N ARG A 48 5.08 5.37 2.81
CA ARG A 48 6.48 5.66 2.47
C ARG A 48 7.18 4.46 1.83
N PHE A 49 7.85 4.73 0.70
CA PHE A 49 8.81 3.81 0.10
C PHE A 49 10.21 3.96 0.69
N PHE A 50 10.77 2.92 1.31
CA PHE A 50 12.15 2.90 1.80
C PHE A 50 12.67 1.47 1.89
N ASP A 51 13.99 1.30 1.87
CA ASP A 51 14.65 0.00 2.06
C ASP A 51 14.62 -0.35 3.56
N ALA A 52 13.69 -1.21 3.96
CA ALA A 52 13.43 -1.54 5.37
C ALA A 52 14.34 -2.65 5.88
N ASP A 53 14.76 -3.57 5.01
CA ASP A 53 15.58 -4.73 5.37
C ASP A 53 17.05 -4.64 4.92
N GLY A 54 17.40 -3.62 4.13
CA GLY A 54 18.76 -3.35 3.67
C GLY A 54 19.17 -4.15 2.43
N ASP A 55 18.22 -4.72 1.69
CA ASP A 55 18.50 -5.51 0.49
C ASP A 55 18.68 -4.64 -0.78
N GLY A 56 18.54 -3.32 -0.65
CA GLY A 56 18.66 -2.36 -1.75
C GLY A 56 17.41 -2.25 -2.62
N ARG A 57 16.28 -2.85 -2.22
CA ARG A 57 14.96 -2.68 -2.86
C ARG A 57 14.06 -1.86 -1.93
N PRO A 58 13.38 -0.83 -2.46
CA PRO A 58 12.40 -0.13 -1.65
C PRO A 58 11.23 -1.04 -1.28
N ASP A 59 10.92 -1.11 0.01
CA ASP A 59 9.68 -1.65 0.56
C ASP A 59 8.63 -0.55 0.67
N LEU A 60 7.36 -0.94 0.72
CA LEU A 60 6.23 -0.04 0.94
C LEU A 60 5.70 -0.20 2.36
N TYR A 61 5.77 0.87 3.15
CA TYR A 61 5.09 0.98 4.43
C TYR A 61 3.85 1.85 4.29
N VAL A 62 2.69 1.33 4.72
CA VAL A 62 1.40 2.01 4.71
C VAL A 62 0.92 2.14 6.15
N VAL A 63 0.45 3.33 6.52
CA VAL A 63 -0.14 3.60 7.82
C VAL A 63 -1.63 3.76 7.63
N SER A 64 -2.39 2.95 8.35
CA SER A 64 -3.84 3.06 8.39
C SER A 64 -4.30 3.74 9.69
N GLY A 65 -5.40 4.47 9.63
CA GLY A 65 -5.93 5.18 10.78
C GLY A 65 -7.36 5.66 10.57
N GLY A 66 -8.16 5.63 11.63
CA GLY A 66 -9.55 6.10 11.61
C GLY A 66 -10.07 6.28 13.03
N ASN A 67 -10.96 7.24 13.23
CA ASN A 67 -11.51 7.56 14.57
C ASN A 67 -12.74 6.70 14.93
N GLU A 68 -13.12 5.79 14.04
CA GLU A 68 -14.38 5.03 14.05
C GLU A 68 -14.23 3.60 14.57
N PHE A 69 -13.03 3.21 15.04
CA PHE A 69 -12.74 1.85 15.47
C PHE A 69 -12.39 1.76 16.96
N SER A 70 -12.93 0.75 17.65
CA SER A 70 -12.48 0.41 19.00
C SER A 70 -11.01 -0.03 18.96
N ARG A 71 -10.22 0.20 20.02
CA ARG A 71 -8.78 -0.17 20.11
C ARG A 71 -8.45 -1.64 19.83
N SER A 72 -9.46 -2.50 19.70
CA SER A 72 -9.33 -3.93 19.45
C SER A 72 -9.76 -4.34 18.03
N SER A 73 -9.93 -3.38 17.12
CA SER A 73 -10.30 -3.64 15.73
C SER A 73 -9.09 -4.10 14.93
N ASP A 74 -9.24 -5.20 14.17
CA ASP A 74 -8.20 -5.69 13.25
C ASP A 74 -7.84 -4.63 12.19
N ALA A 75 -8.74 -3.70 11.86
CA ALA A 75 -8.49 -2.56 10.96
C ALA A 75 -7.46 -1.51 11.49
N LEU A 76 -6.79 -1.78 12.62
CA LEU A 76 -5.74 -0.92 13.20
C LEU A 76 -4.35 -1.60 13.18
N PHE A 77 -4.23 -2.86 12.76
CA PHE A 77 -2.99 -3.66 12.85
C PHE A 77 -2.62 -4.32 11.53
#